data_AF-A0A349S8Q3-F1
#
_entry.id   AF-A0A349S8Q3-F1
#
_cell.length_a   1.000
_cell.length_b   1.000
_cell.length_c   1.000
_cell.angle_alpha   90.00
_cell.angle_beta   90.00
_cell.angle_gamma   90.00
#
_symmetry.space_group_name_H-M   'P 1'
#
loop_
_entity.id
_entity.type
_entity.pdbx_description
1 polymer ?
#
loop_
_entity_poly.entity_id
_entity_poly.type
_entity_poly.pdbx_seq_one_letter_code
_entity_poly.pdbx_strand_id
1 'polypeptide(L)' 'LEILVPMAGLIDVAAEQARLDKEIGKLEGGIKAVGGKLGNAKFVDNAPDAVVAKEREKLAEMESAVVALRAKREELAALA' A
#
# COMPACT_ATOMS: atom_id res chain seq x y z
N LEU A 1 -26.07 24.53 25.17
CA LEU A 1 -25.63 25.62 24.29
C LEU A 1 -24.23 25.25 23.82
N GLU A 2 -24.14 24.92 22.53
CA GLU A 2 -22.98 24.82 21.65
C GLU A 2 -21.68 24.16 22.15
N ILE A 3 -21.59 22.86 21.86
CA ILE A 3 -20.32 22.15 21.73
C ILE A 3 -19.72 22.54 20.37
N LEU A 4 -18.74 23.44 20.40
CA LEU A 4 -17.84 23.69 19.28
C LEU A 4 -16.58 22.86 19.51
N VAL A 5 -16.53 21.64 18.98
CA VAL A 5 -15.24 20.95 18.77
C VAL A 5 -14.81 21.30 17.35
N PRO A 6 -13.82 22.19 17.16
CA PRO A 6 -13.35 22.51 15.83
C PRO A 6 -12.52 21.31 15.33
N MET A 7 -13.16 20.41 14.59
CA MET A 7 -12.47 19.33 13.85
C MET A 7 -11.74 19.86 12.60
N ALA A 8 -11.28 21.11 12.62
CA ALA A 8 -10.68 21.81 11.48
C ALA A 8 -9.21 22.19 11.70
N GLY A 9 -8.53 21.65 12.73
CA GLY A 9 -7.15 22.06 13.07
C GLY A 9 -6.21 21.01 13.65
N LEU A 10 -6.52 19.71 13.59
CA LEU A 10 -5.73 18.64 14.25
C LEU A 10 -5.65 17.35 13.42
N ILE A 11 -5.44 17.46 12.10
CA ILE A 11 -4.77 16.33 11.43
C ILE A 11 -3.30 16.46 11.85
N ASP A 12 -2.86 15.59 12.75
CA ASP A 12 -1.43 15.39 12.96
C ASP A 12 -0.89 14.77 11.66
N VAL A 13 -0.49 15.63 10.74
CA VAL A 13 0.01 15.25 9.41
C VAL A 13 1.21 14.32 9.57
N ALA A 14 2.04 14.54 10.60
CA ALA A 14 3.17 13.66 10.87
C ALA A 14 2.71 12.26 11.33
N ALA A 15 1.70 12.18 12.20
CA ALA A 15 1.14 10.88 12.60
C ALA A 15 0.44 10.15 11.44
N GLU A 16 -0.28 10.87 10.57
CA GLU A 16 -0.92 10.28 9.40
C GLU A 16 0.10 9.85 8.34
N GLN A 17 1.15 10.64 8.09
CA GLN A 17 2.27 10.25 7.24
C GLN A 17 2.97 8.99 7.77
N ALA A 18 3.22 8.92 9.09
CA ALA A 18 3.83 7.75 9.71
C ALA A 18 2.93 6.50 9.61
N ARG A 19 1.60 6.67 9.70
CA ARG A 19 0.63 5.59 9.49
C ARG A 19 0.69 5.08 8.05
N LEU A 20 0.67 5.99 7.08
CA LEU A 20 0.76 5.67 5.65
C LEU A 20 2.10 4.99 5.32
N ASP A 21 3.22 5.49 5.84
CA ASP A 21 4.55 4.88 5.65
C ASP A 21 4.62 3.45 6.17
N LYS A 22 4.02 3.20 7.34
CA LYS A 22 3.94 1.84 7.90
C LYS A 22 3.08 0.92 7.03
N GLU A 23 2.00 1.42 6.46
CA GLU A 23 1.11 0.65 5.59
C GLU A 23 1.77 0.35 4.24
N ILE A 24 2.40 1.37 3.62
CA ILE A 24 3.22 1.25 2.42
C ILE A 24 4.31 0.19 2.64
N GLY A 25 5.07 0.28 3.75
CA GLY A 25 6.14 -0.68 4.05
C GLY A 25 5.64 -2.13 4.19
N LYS A 26 4.43 -2.34 4.75
CA LYS A 26 3.82 -3.69 4.81
C LYS A 26 3.48 -4.23 3.42
N LEU A 27 2.87 -3.39 2.58
CA LEU A 27 2.50 -3.78 1.22
C LEU A 27 3.74 -4.02 0.36
N GLU A 28 4.77 -3.18 0.47
CA GLU A 28 6.05 -3.37 -0.21
C GLU A 28 6.73 -4.68 0.19
N GLY A 29 6.65 -5.08 1.47
CA GLY A 29 7.11 -6.39 1.92
C GLY A 29 6.35 -7.53 1.24
N GLY A 30 5.03 -7.38 1.11
CA GLY A 30 4.16 -8.31 0.38
C GLY A 30 4.51 -8.41 -1.11
N ILE A 31 4.67 -7.26 -1.77
CA ILE A 31 5.07 -7.14 -3.18
C ILE A 31 6.40 -7.85 -3.42
N LYS A 32 7.42 -7.62 -2.57
CA LYS A 32 8.71 -8.32 -2.68
C LYS A 32 8.57 -9.83 -2.54
N ALA A 33 7.74 -10.30 -1.62
CA ALA A 33 7.52 -11.73 -1.43
C ALA A 33 6.78 -12.39 -2.61
N VAL A 34 5.71 -11.75 -3.11
CA VAL A 34 4.93 -12.26 -4.25
C VAL A 34 5.71 -12.13 -5.56
N GLY A 35 6.34 -10.98 -5.80
CA GLY A 35 7.22 -10.74 -6.94
C GLY A 35 8.40 -11.71 -6.97
N GLY A 36 8.99 -12.04 -5.82
CA GLY A 36 10.04 -13.07 -5.73
C GLY A 36 9.55 -14.47 -6.13
N LYS A 37 8.31 -14.84 -5.78
CA LYS A 37 7.71 -16.12 -6.23
C LYS A 37 7.45 -16.12 -7.73
N LEU A 38 6.88 -15.03 -8.27
CA LEU A 38 6.57 -14.89 -9.68
C LEU A 38 7.81 -14.72 -10.58
N GLY A 39 8.92 -14.21 -10.03
CA GLY A 39 10.21 -14.16 -10.70
C GLY A 39 10.98 -15.48 -10.69
N ASN A 40 10.55 -16.46 -9.87
CA ASN A 40 11.14 -17.79 -9.86
C ASN A 40 10.51 -18.63 -10.99
N ALA A 41 11.26 -18.85 -12.07
CA ALA A 41 10.83 -19.67 -13.20
C ALA A 41 10.32 -21.06 -12.76
N LYS A 42 10.95 -21.70 -11.76
CA LYS A 42 10.48 -22.98 -11.24
C LYS A 42 9.08 -22.89 -10.62
N PHE A 43 8.71 -21.78 -10.01
CA PHE A 43 7.36 -21.60 -9.48
C PHE A 43 6.36 -21.38 -10.62
N VAL A 44 6.70 -20.54 -11.59
CA VAL A 44 5.82 -20.25 -12.74
C VAL A 44 5.60 -21.49 -13.61
N ASP A 45 6.64 -22.28 -13.84
CA ASP A 45 6.59 -23.45 -14.73
C ASP A 45 5.94 -24.68 -14.08
N ASN A 46 5.94 -24.77 -12.74
CA ASN A 46 5.38 -25.93 -12.02
C ASN A 46 4.06 -25.63 -11.30
N ALA A 47 3.69 -24.37 -11.08
CA ALA A 47 2.43 -24.03 -10.45
C ALA A 47 1.29 -24.00 -11.49
N PRO A 48 0.05 -24.35 -11.11
CA PRO A 48 -1.09 -24.21 -12.00
C PRO A 48 -1.27 -22.76 -12.47
N ASP A 49 -1.63 -22.57 -13.73
CA ASP A 49 -1.85 -21.24 -14.33
C ASP A 49 -2.81 -20.37 -13.51
N ALA A 50 -3.86 -20.97 -12.94
CA ALA A 50 -4.80 -20.27 -12.08
C ALA A 50 -4.15 -19.70 -10.80
N VAL A 51 -3.16 -20.39 -10.25
CA VAL A 51 -2.40 -19.92 -9.08
C VAL A 51 -1.44 -18.80 -9.49
N VAL A 52 -0.73 -18.95 -10.61
CA VAL A 52 0.18 -17.92 -11.12
C VAL A 52 -0.59 -16.66 -11.47
N ALA A 53 -1.73 -16.78 -12.16
CA ALA A 53 -2.60 -15.66 -12.49
C ALA A 53 -3.10 -14.93 -11.24
N LYS A 54 -3.57 -15.67 -10.23
CA LYS A 54 -4.03 -15.08 -8.97
C LYS A 54 -2.91 -14.36 -8.20
N GLU A 55 -1.70 -14.91 -8.18
CA GLU A 55 -0.56 -14.24 -7.55
C GLU A 55 -0.14 -12.98 -8.34
N ARG A 56 -0.24 -12.99 -9.68
CA ARG A 56 0.01 -11.80 -10.52
C ARG A 56 -1.03 -10.71 -10.29
N GLU A 57 -2.31 -11.08 -10.22
CA GLU A 57 -3.40 -10.16 -9.90
C GLU A 57 -3.19 -9.54 -8.51
N LYS A 58 -2.90 -10.37 -7.51
CA LYS A 58 -2.58 -9.91 -6.15
C LYS A 58 -1.37 -8.97 -6.12
N LEU A 59 -0.33 -9.25 -6.92
CA LEU A 59 0.82 -8.36 -7.04
C LEU A 59 0.39 -6.99 -7.58
N ALA A 60 -0.38 -6.98 -8.67
CA ALA A 60 -0.87 -5.75 -9.30
C ALA A 60 -1.78 -4.94 -8.36
N GLU A 61 -2.66 -5.60 -7.61
CA GLU A 61 -3.50 -4.96 -6.59
C GLU A 61 -2.66 -4.30 -5.49
N MET A 62 -1.65 -5.00 -4.98
CA MET A 62 -0.75 -4.45 -3.96
C MET A 62 0.06 -3.26 -4.49
N GLU A 63 0.58 -3.36 -5.71
CA GLU A 63 1.31 -2.27 -6.36
C GLU A 63 0.41 -1.03 -6.56
N SER A 64 -0.81 -1.23 -7.04
CA SER A 64 -1.81 -0.16 -7.20
C SER A 64 -2.14 0.50 -5.85
N ALA A 65 -2.35 -0.30 -4.79
CA ALA A 65 -2.59 0.21 -3.45
C ALA A 65 -1.41 1.04 -2.92
N VAL A 66 -0.16 0.59 -3.14
CA VAL A 66 1.03 1.35 -2.76
C VAL A 66 1.10 2.69 -3.49
N VAL A 67 0.80 2.72 -4.79
CA VAL A 67 0.78 3.97 -5.57
C VAL A 67 -0.26 4.94 -5.00
N ALA A 68 -1.49 4.47 -4.73
CA ALA A 68 -2.55 5.29 -4.16
C ALA A 68 -2.17 5.84 -2.76
N LEU A 69 -1.59 5.01 -1.89
CA LEU A 69 -1.14 5.42 -0.55
C LEU A 69 0.02 6.42 -0.61
N ARG A 70 0.95 6.25 -1.55
CA ARG A 70 2.05 7.21 -1.77
C ARG A 70 1.52 8.56 -2.27
N ALA A 71 0.58 8.56 -3.21
CA ALA A 71 -0.06 9.78 -3.70
C ALA A 71 -0.75 10.53 -2.55
N LYS A 72 -1.53 9.82 -1.73
CA LYS A 72 -2.17 10.41 -0.54
C LYS A 72 -1.14 10.96 0.46
N ARG A 73 -0.04 10.26 0.68
CA ARG A 73 1.06 10.73 1.54
C ARG A 73 1.69 12.01 1.01
N GLU A 74 1.85 12.11 -0.31
CA GLU A 74 2.39 13.30 -0.98
C GLU A 74 1.44 14.49 -0.89
N GLU A 75 0.13 14.28 -1.08
CA GLU A 75 -0.90 15.30 -0.85
C GLU A 75 -0.84 15.85 0.58
N LEU A 76 -0.69 14.96 1.57
CA LEU A 76 -0.52 15.36 2.97
C LEU A 76 0.79 16.11 3.21
N ALA A 77 1.87 15.75 2.53
CA ALA A 77 3.13 16.49 2.60
C ALA A 77 3.03 17.91 2.00
N ALA A 78 2.14 18.13 1.03
CA ALA A 78 1.88 19.44 0.46
C ALA A 78 0.97 20.34 1.33
N LEU A 79 0.30 19.75 2.33
CA LEU A 79 -0.58 20.43 3.29
C LEU A 79 0.13 20.87 4.58
N ALA A 80 1.36 20.42 4.81
CA ALA A 80 2.22 20.75 5.95
C ALA A 80 3.19 21.89 5.60
#